data_AF-A0A6S7KQW2-F1
#
_entry.id   AF-A0A6S7KQW2-F1
#
_cell.length_a   1.000
_cell.length_b   1.000
_cell.length_c   1.000
_cell.angle_alpha   90.00
_cell.angle_beta   90.00
_cell.angle_gamma   90.00
#
_symmetry.space_group_name_H-M   'P 1'
#
loop_
_entity.id
_entity.type
_entity.pdbx_description
1 polymer ?
#
loop_
_entity_poly.entity_id
_entity_poly.type
_entity_poly.pdbx_seq_one_letter_code
_entity_poly.pdbx_strand_id
1 'polypeptide(L)'
;NTMTGGPKTHQPQDEASFISKIFIWWIFPLLWKGFRNPLNHEDLYPIREVDKSGQRTNLLEEKWCEEILSERSLGREPKLWRAILKYYTLQEYLFFVPLVVASLLGDNIVCFATINLLRQLTNFYDNESHGEYFVYIYGIAIGCLMKLIGQNYMYFHGNVLGVRARAAILGLLYRK
;
A
#
# COMPACT_ATOMS: atom_id res chain seq x y z
N ASN A 1 -34.11 -11.63 -18.89
CA ASN A 1 -32.95 -12.45 -18.48
C ASN A 1 -32.29 -11.87 -17.24
N THR A 2 -32.79 -12.36 -16.11
CA THR A 2 -32.38 -12.11 -14.73
C THR A 2 -30.98 -12.66 -14.46
N MET A 3 -30.01 -11.80 -14.18
CA MET A 3 -28.84 -12.19 -13.39
C MET A 3 -29.06 -11.68 -11.97
N THR A 4 -29.77 -12.47 -11.18
CA THR A 4 -29.75 -12.40 -9.73
C THR A 4 -28.34 -12.79 -9.28
N GLY A 5 -27.46 -11.80 -9.14
CA GLY A 5 -26.18 -11.99 -8.48
C GLY A 5 -26.45 -12.22 -7.01
N GLY A 6 -26.33 -13.48 -6.55
CA GLY A 6 -26.35 -13.78 -5.12
C GLY A 6 -25.28 -12.99 -4.38
N PRO A 7 -25.38 -12.87 -3.04
CA PRO A 7 -24.41 -12.12 -2.25
C PRO A 7 -23.01 -12.66 -2.54
N LYS A 8 -22.13 -11.77 -3.02
CA LYS A 8 -20.75 -12.11 -3.32
C LYS A 8 -20.07 -12.49 -1.99
N THR A 9 -19.58 -13.71 -1.87
CA THR A 9 -19.00 -14.22 -0.61
C THR A 9 -17.49 -13.98 -0.51
N HIS A 10 -16.81 -13.80 -1.64
CA HIS A 10 -15.36 -13.63 -1.69
C HIS A 10 -14.95 -12.29 -2.30
N GLN A 11 -13.89 -11.70 -1.75
CA GLN A 11 -13.34 -10.44 -2.23
C GLN A 11 -12.38 -10.73 -3.40
N PRO A 12 -12.54 -10.06 -4.56
CA PRO A 12 -11.70 -10.32 -5.75
C PRO A 12 -10.22 -10.01 -5.52
N GLN A 13 -9.91 -9.28 -4.46
CA GLN A 13 -8.54 -9.04 -4.02
C GLN A 13 -7.86 -10.33 -3.54
N ASP A 14 -8.57 -11.29 -2.96
CA ASP A 14 -7.97 -12.53 -2.44
C ASP A 14 -7.63 -13.50 -3.59
N GLU A 15 -8.47 -13.54 -4.63
CA GLU A 15 -8.29 -14.36 -5.84
C GLU A 15 -7.37 -13.70 -6.88
N ALA A 16 -7.11 -12.38 -6.76
CA ALA A 16 -6.29 -11.64 -7.70
C ALA A 16 -4.81 -12.09 -7.68
N SER A 17 -4.26 -12.24 -8.89
CA SER A 17 -2.81 -12.43 -9.10
C SER A 17 -2.00 -11.25 -8.55
N PHE A 18 -0.72 -11.48 -8.28
CA PHE A 18 0.19 -10.46 -7.73
C PHE A 18 0.22 -9.18 -8.59
N ILE A 19 0.19 -9.34 -9.92
CA ILE A 19 0.17 -8.22 -10.88
C ILE A 19 -1.17 -7.45 -10.78
N SER A 20 -2.29 -8.15 -10.68
CA SER A 20 -3.61 -7.51 -10.51
C SER A 20 -3.70 -6.73 -9.19
N LYS A 21 -3.04 -7.20 -8.12
CA LYS A 21 -2.92 -6.47 -6.85
C LYS A 21 -2.08 -5.20 -6.99
N ILE A 22 -0.95 -5.26 -7.71
CA ILE A 22 -0.09 -4.09 -7.96
C ILE A 22 -0.82 -3.00 -8.73
N PHE A 23 -1.57 -3.35 -9.77
CA PHE A 23 -2.30 -2.38 -10.60
C PHE A 23 -3.71 -2.07 -10.08
N ILE A 24 -4.10 -2.62 -8.93
CA ILE A 24 -5.47 -2.53 -8.38
C ILE A 24 -6.50 -2.94 -9.45
N TRP A 25 -6.13 -3.85 -10.35
CA TRP A 25 -6.94 -4.18 -11.53
C TRP A 25 -8.28 -4.82 -11.11
N TRP A 26 -8.27 -5.52 -9.97
CA TRP A 26 -9.44 -6.16 -9.39
C TRP A 26 -10.63 -5.22 -9.11
N ILE A 27 -10.42 -3.89 -9.01
CA ILE A 27 -11.51 -2.93 -8.78
C ILE A 27 -12.21 -2.48 -10.07
N PHE A 28 -11.57 -2.62 -11.23
CA PHE A 28 -12.10 -2.11 -12.51
C PHE A 28 -13.50 -2.60 -12.86
N PRO A 29 -13.88 -3.88 -12.65
CA PRO A 29 -15.24 -4.34 -12.92
C PRO A 29 -16.30 -3.60 -12.10
N LEU A 30 -15.97 -3.23 -10.85
CA LEU A 30 -16.86 -2.47 -9.98
C LEU A 30 -16.98 -1.01 -10.43
N LEU A 31 -15.84 -0.38 -10.78
CA LEU A 31 -15.83 0.98 -11.32
C LEU A 31 -16.63 1.08 -12.62
N TRP A 32 -16.47 0.11 -13.51
CA TRP A 32 -17.20 0.06 -14.78
C TRP A 32 -18.71 -0.11 -14.56
N LYS A 33 -19.10 -0.92 -13.57
CA LYS A 33 -20.52 -1.07 -13.17
C LYS A 33 -21.08 0.24 -12.64
N GLY A 34 -20.34 0.93 -11.77
CA GLY A 34 -20.70 2.24 -11.23
C GLY A 34 -20.77 3.36 -12.27
N PHE A 35 -19.95 3.28 -13.31
CA PHE A 35 -20.01 4.22 -14.44
C PHE A 35 -21.29 4.06 -15.27
N ARG A 36 -21.80 2.83 -15.40
CA ARG A 36 -23.01 2.53 -16.17
C ARG A 36 -24.31 2.67 -15.36
N ASN A 37 -24.28 2.35 -14.08
CA ASN A 37 -25.46 2.36 -13.20
C ASN A 37 -25.09 2.84 -11.79
N PRO A 38 -26.00 3.50 -11.06
CA PRO A 38 -25.77 3.83 -9.66
C PRO A 38 -25.51 2.56 -8.85
N LEU A 39 -24.47 2.57 -8.02
CA LEU A 39 -24.10 1.45 -7.17
C LEU A 39 -25.06 1.32 -5.99
N ASN A 40 -25.56 0.12 -5.75
CA ASN A 40 -26.30 -0.23 -4.53
C ASN A 40 -25.39 -0.93 -3.52
N HIS A 41 -25.80 -0.96 -2.24
CA HIS A 41 -25.04 -1.64 -1.18
C HIS A 41 -24.82 -3.14 -1.46
N GLU A 42 -25.76 -3.79 -2.14
CA GLU A 42 -25.68 -5.21 -2.51
C GLU A 42 -24.61 -5.50 -3.59
N ASP A 43 -24.18 -4.48 -4.34
CA ASP A 43 -23.19 -4.63 -5.40
C ASP A 43 -21.75 -4.60 -4.89
N LEU A 44 -21.57 -4.05 -3.68
CA LEU A 44 -20.28 -3.92 -3.00
C LEU A 44 -19.80 -5.28 -2.51
N TYR A 45 -18.48 -5.50 -2.59
CA TYR A 45 -17.88 -6.69 -2.02
C TYR A 45 -17.92 -6.65 -0.50
N PRO A 46 -18.16 -7.80 0.17
CA PRO A 46 -18.07 -7.85 1.62
C PRO A 46 -16.64 -7.53 2.06
N ILE A 47 -16.53 -6.94 3.25
CA ILE A 47 -15.23 -6.71 3.89
C ILE A 47 -14.61 -8.07 4.18
N ARG A 48 -13.36 -8.27 3.74
CA ARG A 48 -12.58 -9.47 4.05
C ARG A 48 -12.61 -9.79 5.54
N GLU A 49 -12.67 -11.08 5.87
CA GLU A 49 -12.64 -11.56 7.26
C GLU A 49 -11.45 -11.00 8.05
N VAL A 50 -10.27 -10.94 7.42
CA VAL A 50 -9.03 -10.38 7.96
C VAL A 50 -9.13 -8.88 8.28
N ASP A 51 -10.08 -8.18 7.67
CA ASP A 51 -10.31 -6.75 7.81
C ASP A 51 -11.51 -6.42 8.71
N LYS A 52 -12.21 -7.44 9.25
CA LYS A 52 -13.29 -7.23 10.21
C LYS A 52 -12.74 -6.66 11.52
N SER A 53 -13.41 -5.61 12.00
CA SER A 53 -13.02 -4.86 13.21
C SER A 53 -12.91 -5.74 14.45
N GLY A 54 -13.80 -6.71 14.64
CA GLY A 54 -13.82 -7.56 15.85
C GLY A 54 -12.50 -8.31 16.09
N GLN A 55 -11.95 -8.97 15.08
CA GLN A 55 -10.69 -9.72 15.22
C GLN A 55 -9.49 -8.77 15.41
N ARG A 56 -9.47 -7.66 14.67
CA ARG A 56 -8.39 -6.67 14.75
C ARG A 56 -8.37 -5.90 16.07
N THR A 57 -9.54 -5.54 16.60
CA THR A 57 -9.66 -4.91 17.92
C THR A 57 -9.20 -5.88 19.02
N ASN A 58 -9.58 -7.16 18.96
CA ASN A 58 -9.10 -8.17 19.92
C ASN A 58 -7.57 -8.30 19.88
N LEU A 59 -6.97 -8.35 18.68
CA LEU A 59 -5.52 -8.44 18.54
C LEU A 59 -4.81 -7.18 19.09
N LEU A 60 -5.35 -5.99 18.83
CA LEU A 60 -4.79 -4.75 19.38
C LEU A 60 -4.90 -4.72 20.91
N GLU A 61 -6.02 -5.20 21.45
CA GLU A 61 -6.28 -5.30 22.88
C GLU A 61 -5.31 -6.27 23.57
N GLU A 62 -5.07 -7.44 22.98
CA GLU A 62 -4.06 -8.40 23.45
C GLU A 62 -2.67 -7.77 23.49
N LYS A 63 -2.24 -7.11 22.40
CA LYS A 63 -0.94 -6.43 22.33
C LYS A 63 -0.83 -5.24 23.27
N TRP A 64 -1.92 -4.56 23.54
CA TRP A 64 -1.99 -3.49 24.54
C TRP A 64 -1.84 -4.04 25.96
N CYS A 65 -2.50 -5.15 26.28
CA CYS A 65 -2.36 -5.84 27.56
C CYS A 65 -0.94 -6.36 27.78
N GLU A 66 -0.31 -6.97 26.78
CA GLU A 66 1.10 -7.39 26.82
C GLU A 66 2.03 -6.21 27.12
N GLU A 67 1.83 -5.06 26.47
CA GLU A 67 2.63 -3.85 26.71
C GLU A 67 2.45 -3.31 28.14
N ILE A 68 1.21 -3.28 28.65
CA ILE A 68 0.94 -2.85 30.04
C ILE A 68 1.65 -3.77 31.02
N LEU A 69 1.55 -5.09 30.85
CA LEU A 69 2.18 -6.07 31.75
C LEU A 69 3.70 -5.96 31.71
N SER A 70 4.28 -5.79 30.52
CA SER A 70 5.72 -5.65 30.34
C SER A 70 6.27 -4.34 30.91
N GLU A 71 5.57 -3.21 30.76
CA GLU A 71 6.07 -1.93 31.26
C GLU A 71 5.81 -1.79 32.77
N ARG A 72 4.76 -2.45 33.30
CA ARG A 72 4.50 -2.54 34.75
C ARG A 72 5.61 -3.29 35.48
N SER A 73 6.15 -4.37 34.89
CA SER A 73 7.30 -5.08 35.48
C SER A 73 8.61 -4.29 35.39
N LEU A 74 8.70 -3.33 34.46
CA LEU A 74 9.84 -2.43 34.26
C LEU A 74 9.70 -1.07 34.98
N GLY A 75 8.58 -0.80 35.65
CA GLY A 75 8.31 0.47 36.34
C GLY A 75 8.17 1.68 35.41
N ARG A 76 7.76 1.46 34.15
CA ARG A 76 7.67 2.48 33.09
C ARG A 76 6.22 2.70 32.66
N GLU A 77 5.96 3.83 32.00
CA GLU A 77 4.64 4.14 31.46
C GLU A 77 4.39 3.41 30.12
N PRO A 78 3.26 2.71 29.96
CA PRO A 78 2.94 2.01 28.72
C PRO A 78 2.61 2.99 27.60
N LYS A 79 3.14 2.73 26.39
CA LYS A 79 2.97 3.61 25.23
C LYS A 79 2.17 2.92 24.13
N LEU A 80 0.99 3.45 23.80
CA LEU A 80 0.08 2.87 22.81
C LEU A 80 0.70 2.69 21.42
N TRP A 81 1.57 3.60 20.99
CA TRP A 81 2.22 3.50 19.67
C TRP A 81 3.12 2.25 19.54
N ARG A 82 3.69 1.75 20.64
CA ARG A 82 4.47 0.50 20.63
C ARG A 82 3.57 -0.71 20.44
N ALA A 83 2.41 -0.74 21.09
CA ALA A 83 1.41 -1.77 20.87
C ALA A 83 0.88 -1.73 19.43
N ILE A 84 0.67 -0.54 18.86
CA ILE A 84 0.29 -0.38 17.44
C ILE A 84 1.39 -0.88 16.50
N LEU A 85 2.66 -0.59 16.78
CA LEU A 85 3.77 -1.12 15.97
C LEU A 85 3.88 -2.65 16.06
N LYS A 86 3.64 -3.24 17.23
CA LYS A 86 3.59 -4.70 17.42
C LYS A 86 2.35 -5.35 16.80
N TYR A 87 1.26 -4.60 16.68
CA TYR A 87 0.00 -5.03 16.06
C TYR A 87 0.16 -5.25 14.55
N TYR A 88 0.99 -4.44 13.87
CA TYR A 88 1.37 -4.73 12.50
C TYR A 88 2.23 -5.99 12.45
N THR A 89 1.78 -7.02 11.71
CA THR A 89 2.47 -8.31 11.64
C THR A 89 3.86 -8.11 11.01
N LEU A 90 4.89 -8.75 11.57
CA LEU A 90 6.25 -8.80 11.01
C LEU A 90 6.26 -9.11 9.50
N GLN A 91 5.31 -9.93 9.04
CA GLN A 91 5.08 -10.25 7.63
C GLN A 91 4.67 -9.03 6.79
N GLU A 92 3.78 -8.14 7.25
CA GLU A 92 3.39 -6.93 6.51
C GLU A 92 4.57 -5.95 6.41
N TYR A 93 5.36 -5.82 7.48
CA TYR A 93 6.56 -4.97 7.50
C TYR A 93 7.68 -5.49 6.57
N LEU A 94 7.88 -6.82 6.51
CA LEU A 94 8.90 -7.46 5.68
C LEU A 94 8.72 -7.17 4.19
N PHE A 95 7.48 -7.09 3.70
CA PHE A 95 7.21 -6.71 2.31
C PHE A 95 7.17 -5.20 2.11
N PHE A 96 6.64 -4.45 3.07
CA PHE A 96 6.49 -3.00 2.95
C PHE A 96 7.82 -2.25 2.88
N VAL A 97 8.77 -2.57 3.76
CA VAL A 97 10.03 -1.81 3.86
C VAL A 97 10.92 -1.92 2.61
N PRO A 98 11.19 -3.11 2.05
CA PRO A 98 11.99 -3.22 0.84
C PRO A 98 11.38 -2.49 -0.36
N LEU A 99 10.05 -2.49 -0.48
CA LEU A 99 9.32 -1.79 -1.54
C LEU A 99 9.44 -0.27 -1.41
N VAL A 100 9.37 0.26 -0.18
CA VAL A 100 9.60 1.69 0.08
C VAL A 100 11.04 2.07 -0.27
N VAL A 101 12.02 1.29 0.19
CA VAL A 101 13.44 1.53 -0.12
C VAL A 101 13.69 1.48 -1.63
N ALA A 102 13.14 0.50 -2.34
CA ALA A 102 13.25 0.40 -3.80
C ALA A 102 12.65 1.62 -4.51
N SER A 103 11.50 2.12 -4.05
CA SER A 103 10.88 3.32 -4.63
C SER A 103 11.74 4.58 -4.43
N LEU A 104 12.31 4.76 -3.24
CA LEU A 104 13.24 5.86 -2.93
C LEU A 104 14.53 5.77 -3.76
N LEU A 105 15.07 4.57 -3.96
CA LEU A 105 16.20 4.36 -4.86
C LEU A 105 15.84 4.72 -6.31
N GLY A 106 14.62 4.37 -6.76
CA GLY A 106 14.09 4.79 -8.06
C GLY A 106 14.06 6.30 -8.23
N ASP A 107 13.59 7.05 -7.22
CA ASP A 107 13.59 8.52 -7.23
C ASP A 107 15.02 9.09 -7.35
N ASN A 108 15.97 8.54 -6.62
CA ASN A 108 17.38 8.95 -6.70
C ASN A 108 17.98 8.69 -8.10
N ILE A 109 17.67 7.53 -8.70
CA ILE A 109 18.13 7.17 -10.05
C ILE A 109 17.54 8.12 -11.10
N VAL A 110 16.24 8.39 -11.04
CA VAL A 110 15.58 9.31 -11.99
C VAL A 110 16.15 10.70 -11.87
N CYS A 111 16.34 11.20 -10.64
CA CYS A 111 16.94 12.51 -10.40
C CYS A 111 18.36 12.59 -10.98
N PHE A 112 19.20 11.60 -10.68
CA PHE A 112 20.57 11.53 -11.18
C PHE A 112 20.64 11.46 -12.71
N ALA A 113 19.82 10.59 -13.33
CA ALA A 113 19.78 10.42 -14.77
C ALA A 113 19.27 11.68 -15.47
N THR A 114 18.27 12.36 -14.90
CA THR A 114 17.70 13.60 -15.45
C THR A 114 18.71 14.74 -15.40
N ILE A 115 19.41 14.93 -14.28
CA ILE A 115 20.43 15.97 -14.15
C ILE A 115 21.57 15.74 -15.15
N ASN A 116 22.02 14.49 -15.33
CA ASN A 116 23.07 14.18 -16.29
C ASN A 116 22.61 14.32 -17.76
N LEU A 117 21.37 13.97 -18.07
CA LEU A 117 20.80 14.16 -19.40
C LEU A 117 20.74 15.65 -19.74
N LEU A 118 20.28 16.50 -18.82
CA LEU A 118 20.25 17.95 -19.01
C LEU A 118 21.65 18.52 -19.23
N ARG A 119 22.66 18.05 -18.48
CA ARG A 119 24.06 18.44 -18.68
C ARG A 119 24.58 18.05 -20.07
N GLN A 120 24.26 16.84 -20.54
CA GLN A 120 24.67 16.42 -21.88
C GLN A 120 23.96 17.19 -22.99
N LEU A 121 22.68 17.53 -22.83
CA LEU A 121 21.95 18.37 -23.79
C LEU A 121 22.57 19.76 -23.97
N THR A 122 23.16 20.35 -22.92
CA THR A 122 23.91 21.61 -23.05
C THR A 122 25.20 21.43 -23.87
N ASN A 123 25.88 20.29 -23.71
CA ASN A 123 27.09 19.96 -24.47
C ASN A 123 26.78 19.46 -25.90
N PHE A 124 25.53 19.03 -26.16
CA PHE A 124 25.06 18.58 -27.47
C PHE A 124 25.07 19.70 -28.53
N TYR A 125 25.00 20.96 -28.08
CA TYR A 125 25.21 22.10 -28.98
C TYR A 125 26.59 22.05 -29.68
N ASP A 126 27.54 21.29 -29.13
CA ASP A 126 28.95 21.28 -29.55
C ASP A 126 29.44 19.93 -30.11
N ASN A 127 28.70 18.80 -29.96
CA ASN A 127 29.16 17.47 -30.41
C ASN A 127 28.05 16.44 -30.73
N GLU A 128 28.17 15.73 -31.87
CA GLU A 128 27.22 14.75 -32.45
C GLU A 128 27.36 13.29 -31.92
N SER A 129 27.62 13.06 -30.63
CA SER A 129 27.65 11.67 -30.11
C SER A 129 26.26 11.19 -29.69
N HIS A 130 25.52 10.54 -30.60
CA HIS A 130 24.12 10.17 -30.38
C HIS A 130 23.87 8.98 -29.43
N GLY A 131 24.89 8.16 -29.11
CA GLY A 131 24.71 6.88 -28.40
C GLY A 131 24.45 6.98 -26.90
N GLU A 132 25.03 7.98 -26.21
CA GLU A 132 24.98 8.07 -24.75
C GLU A 132 23.61 8.51 -24.20
N TYR A 133 22.87 9.32 -24.97
CA TYR A 133 21.54 9.82 -24.60
C TYR A 133 20.53 8.70 -24.38
N PHE A 134 20.58 7.67 -25.23
CA PHE A 134 19.65 6.55 -25.13
C PHE A 134 19.78 5.84 -23.78
N VAL A 135 20.99 5.70 -23.24
CA VAL A 135 21.22 5.06 -21.94
C VAL A 135 20.52 5.85 -20.82
N TYR A 136 20.61 7.18 -20.83
CA TYR A 136 19.94 8.03 -19.85
C TYR A 136 18.41 8.01 -20.02
N ILE A 137 17.91 8.04 -21.25
CA ILE A 137 16.46 7.98 -21.54
C ILE A 137 15.87 6.63 -21.07
N TYR A 138 16.52 5.51 -21.40
CA TYR A 138 16.11 4.20 -20.91
C TYR A 138 16.23 4.08 -19.39
N GLY A 139 17.27 4.66 -18.79
CA GLY A 139 17.44 4.72 -17.33
C GLY A 139 16.31 5.49 -16.63
N ILE A 140 15.89 6.63 -17.19
CA ILE A 140 14.76 7.41 -16.69
C ILE A 140 13.45 6.63 -16.84
N ALA A 141 13.22 5.99 -17.98
CA ALA A 141 12.01 5.20 -18.22
C ALA A 141 11.90 4.04 -17.22
N ILE A 142 12.97 3.27 -17.01
CA ILE A 142 13.02 2.17 -16.05
C ILE A 142 12.85 2.68 -14.61
N GLY A 143 13.57 3.75 -14.24
CA GLY A 143 13.45 4.37 -12.93
C GLY A 143 12.03 4.88 -12.64
N CYS A 144 11.37 5.47 -13.64
CA CYS A 144 10.00 5.96 -13.53
C CYS A 144 8.99 4.82 -13.36
N LEU A 145 9.14 3.72 -14.11
CA LEU A 145 8.32 2.52 -13.95
C LEU A 145 8.48 1.90 -12.56
N MET A 146 9.71 1.77 -12.07
CA MET A 146 10.01 1.23 -10.75
C MET A 146 9.42 2.11 -9.64
N LYS A 147 9.55 3.43 -9.77
CA LYS A 147 8.93 4.41 -8.88
C LYS A 147 7.41 4.28 -8.87
N LEU A 148 6.77 4.26 -10.03
CA LEU A 148 5.31 4.20 -10.15
C LEU A 148 4.73 2.98 -9.44
N ILE A 149 5.36 1.82 -9.63
CA ILE A 149 4.95 0.56 -8.99
C ILE A 149 5.09 0.66 -7.47
N GLY A 150 6.25 1.11 -6.98
CA GLY A 150 6.52 1.23 -5.54
C GLY A 150 5.61 2.23 -4.85
N GLN A 151 5.39 3.40 -5.46
CA GLN A 151 4.51 4.44 -4.93
C GLN A 151 3.05 3.98 -4.90
N ASN A 152 2.55 3.36 -5.98
CA ASN A 152 1.17 2.88 -6.00
C ASN A 152 0.91 1.84 -4.89
N TYR A 153 1.86 0.91 -4.70
CA TYR A 153 1.79 -0.07 -3.62
C TYR A 153 1.79 0.61 -2.24
N MET A 154 2.67 1.59 -2.01
CA MET A 154 2.76 2.33 -0.75
C MET A 154 1.48 3.10 -0.44
N TYR A 155 0.95 3.84 -1.42
CA TYR A 155 -0.29 4.61 -1.23
C TYR A 155 -1.46 3.70 -0.90
N PHE A 156 -1.67 2.63 -1.66
CA PHE A 156 -2.77 1.73 -1.41
C PHE A 156 -2.64 1.03 -0.05
N HIS A 157 -1.49 0.40 0.21
CA HIS A 157 -1.28 -0.35 1.44
C HIS A 157 -1.29 0.58 2.67
N GLY A 158 -0.62 1.74 2.60
CA GLY A 158 -0.56 2.72 3.68
C GLY A 158 -1.94 3.26 4.08
N ASN A 159 -2.80 3.58 3.10
CA ASN A 159 -4.17 4.03 3.39
C ASN A 159 -5.00 2.92 4.06
N VAL A 160 -4.89 1.68 3.58
CA VAL A 160 -5.57 0.52 4.19
C VAL A 160 -5.11 0.29 5.63
N LEU A 161 -3.80 0.35 5.89
CA LEU A 161 -3.25 0.23 7.24
C LEU A 161 -3.76 1.36 8.16
N GLY A 162 -3.84 2.60 7.65
CA GLY A 162 -4.39 3.73 8.39
C GLY A 162 -5.86 3.53 8.79
N VAL A 163 -6.70 3.07 7.85
CA VAL A 163 -8.11 2.76 8.14
C VAL A 163 -8.23 1.63 9.17
N ARG A 164 -7.43 0.57 9.05
CA ARG A 164 -7.38 -0.53 10.02
C ARG A 164 -6.98 -0.06 11.42
N ALA A 165 -5.93 0.76 11.52
CA ALA A 165 -5.47 1.29 12.80
C ALA A 165 -6.53 2.16 13.45
N ARG A 166 -7.16 3.07 12.68
CA ARG A 166 -8.26 3.90 13.18
C ARG A 166 -9.43 3.06 13.68
N ALA A 167 -9.85 2.05 12.92
CA ALA A 167 -10.95 1.16 13.31
C ALA A 167 -10.63 0.38 14.58
N ALA A 168 -9.40 -0.14 14.71
CA ALA A 168 -8.96 -0.88 15.90
C ALA A 168 -8.91 0.01 17.15
N ILE A 169 -8.36 1.23 17.04
CA ILE A 169 -8.32 2.21 18.14
C ILE A 169 -9.73 2.60 18.59
N LEU A 170 -10.64 2.89 17.64
CA LEU A 170 -12.03 3.21 17.96
C LEU A 170 -12.75 2.04 18.63
N GLY A 171 -12.52 0.81 18.17
CA GLY A 171 -13.07 -0.39 18.80
C GLY A 171 -12.55 -0.58 20.23
N LEU A 172 -11.27 -0.29 20.47
CA LEU A 172 -10.67 -0.37 21.81
C LEU A 172 -11.22 0.72 22.73
N LEU A 173 -11.43 1.95 22.22
CA LEU A 173 -12.05 3.03 22.98
C LEU A 173 -13.51 2.74 23.34
N TYR A 174 -14.27 2.10 22.45
CA TYR A 174 -15.69 1.79 22.70
C TYR A 174 -15.90 0.69 23.75
N ARG A 175 -14.92 -0.21 23.90
CA ARG A 175 -14.96 -1.31 24.87
C ARG A 175 -14.49 -0.91 26.27
N LYS A 176 -13.83 0.24 26.39
CA LYS A 176 -13.25 0.74 27.63
C LYS A 176 -14.20 1.73 28.30
#